data_AF-A0A8T3PIN5-F1
#
_entry.id   AF-A0A8T3PIN5-F1
#
_cell.length_a   1.000
_cell.length_b   1.000
_cell.length_c   1.000
_cell.angle_alpha   90.00
_cell.angle_beta   90.00
_cell.angle_gamma   90.00
#
_symmetry.space_group_name_H-M   'P 1'
#
loop_
_entity.id
_entity.type
_entity.pdbx_description
1 polymer ?
#
loop_
_entity_poly.entity_id
_entity_poly.type
_entity_poly.pdbx_seq_one_letter_code
_entity_poly.pdbx_strand_id
1 'polypeptide(L)'
;MKQAYIISRGTEEFASAREQFAWIVDRLQPAAVLSMEHGEVLISREGTELMRRLLQWHLDVRAAAETREAGVRGADGVVRSHVREGCRRRLGTIFGEVAVRRCGYSAPEEGSLFPLDGELNLPKDSHSHGLRERLAVEVARDSFDEAVRAIETTTGGQVPKRQAEELAAKVSQDFEAFYQHRASRGPEETRDPCGASYRCAHFALRAPSPWLRSRPAHRQSAGRRGPRSRPSPRRWLASAPHARQLLGEVQPFGQGLRIGPLGAG
;
A
#
# COMPACT_ATOMS: atom_id res chain seq x y z
N MET A 1 27.60 22.47 -29.11
CA MET A 1 27.16 21.18 -29.67
C MET A 1 26.28 20.50 -28.62
N LYS A 2 24.97 20.35 -28.88
CA LYS A 2 24.06 19.57 -28.01
C LYS A 2 24.32 18.10 -28.26
N GLN A 3 24.86 17.38 -27.27
CA GLN A 3 24.99 15.94 -27.32
C GLN A 3 23.56 15.35 -27.40
N ALA A 4 23.16 14.92 -28.59
CA ALA A 4 21.95 14.13 -28.77
C ALA A 4 22.19 12.81 -28.03
N TYR A 5 21.45 12.57 -26.94
CA TYR A 5 21.48 11.28 -26.27
C TYR A 5 21.04 10.22 -27.28
N ILE A 6 21.98 9.38 -27.69
CA ILE A 6 21.72 8.18 -28.49
C ILE A 6 20.74 7.35 -27.65
N ILE A 7 19.48 7.29 -28.08
CA ILE A 7 18.45 6.47 -27.46
C ILE A 7 18.80 5.02 -27.80
N SER A 8 19.61 4.39 -26.94
CA SER A 8 19.79 2.94 -26.97
C SER A 8 18.44 2.30 -26.65
N ARG A 9 17.98 1.38 -27.52
CA ARG A 9 16.75 0.58 -27.33
C ARG A 9 16.73 0.01 -25.91
N GLY A 10 15.66 0.31 -25.16
CA GLY A 10 15.51 0.01 -23.73
C GLY A 10 15.40 1.24 -22.81
N THR A 11 15.72 2.45 -23.30
CA THR A 11 15.66 3.69 -22.50
C THR A 11 14.33 4.44 -22.57
N GLU A 12 13.44 4.10 -23.50
CA GLU A 12 12.09 4.68 -23.60
C GLU A 12 11.21 4.24 -22.41
N GLU A 13 11.44 3.04 -21.89
CA GLU A 13 10.66 2.51 -20.76
C GLU A 13 10.91 3.34 -19.47
N PHE A 14 12.09 3.95 -19.34
CA PHE A 14 12.44 4.87 -18.26
C PHE A 14 11.98 6.32 -18.48
N ALA A 15 11.25 6.62 -19.55
CA ALA A 15 10.91 8.00 -19.93
C ALA A 15 10.38 8.83 -18.75
N SER A 16 9.43 8.29 -17.98
CA SER A 16 8.85 8.99 -16.83
C SER A 16 9.86 9.33 -15.72
N ALA A 17 10.81 8.44 -15.44
CA ALA A 17 11.87 8.69 -14.45
C ALA A 17 12.90 9.70 -14.99
N ARG A 18 13.24 9.62 -16.28
CA ARG A 18 14.16 10.56 -16.93
C ARG A 18 13.59 11.96 -17.02
N GLU A 19 12.30 12.09 -17.36
CA GLU A 19 11.58 13.36 -17.35
C GLU A 19 11.58 13.98 -15.96
N GLN A 20 11.36 13.18 -14.91
CA GLN A 20 11.42 13.66 -13.52
C GLN A 20 12.82 14.15 -13.16
N PHE A 21 13.86 13.38 -13.51
CA PHE A 21 15.25 13.79 -13.26
C PHE A 21 15.62 15.06 -14.04
N ALA A 22 15.26 15.14 -15.32
CA ALA A 22 15.49 16.31 -16.15
C ALA A 22 14.76 17.54 -15.59
N TRP A 23 13.53 17.37 -15.08
CA TRP A 23 12.78 18.42 -14.43
C TRP A 23 13.46 18.90 -13.14
N ILE A 24 14.01 18.00 -12.32
CA ILE A 24 14.78 18.37 -11.11
C ILE A 24 16.01 19.20 -11.52
N VAL A 25 16.76 18.74 -12.52
CA VAL A 25 17.97 19.44 -13.01
C VAL A 25 17.62 20.83 -13.56
N ASP A 26 16.59 20.92 -14.41
CA ASP A 26 16.10 22.19 -14.95
C ASP A 26 15.67 23.15 -13.83
N ARG A 27 15.04 22.62 -12.78
CA ARG A 27 14.62 23.43 -11.63
C ARG A 27 15.78 23.95 -10.79
N LEU A 28 16.91 23.23 -10.78
CA LEU A 28 18.13 23.58 -10.03
C LEU A 28 19.10 24.47 -10.81
N GLN A 29 18.96 24.56 -12.13
CA GLN A 29 19.88 25.31 -13.01
C GLN A 29 19.82 26.85 -12.94
N PRO A 30 18.67 27.51 -12.73
CA PRO A 30 18.61 28.97 -12.69
C PRO A 30 19.41 29.55 -11.53
N ALA A 31 20.10 30.68 -11.76
CA ALA A 31 20.84 31.39 -10.71
C ALA A 31 19.96 31.80 -9.50
N ALA A 32 18.63 31.85 -9.67
CA ALA A 32 17.66 32.05 -8.59
C ALA A 32 17.66 30.93 -7.52
N VAL A 33 18.19 29.74 -7.83
CA VAL A 33 18.33 28.62 -6.87
C VAL A 33 19.54 28.83 -5.94
N LEU A 34 20.55 29.60 -6.37
CA LEU A 34 21.64 30.04 -5.47
C LEU A 34 21.12 30.94 -4.33
N SER A 35 19.93 31.54 -4.50
CA SER A 35 19.20 32.29 -3.47
C SER A 35 18.04 31.52 -2.82
N MET A 36 17.79 30.27 -3.21
CA MET A 36 16.75 29.46 -2.56
C MET A 36 17.30 28.83 -1.28
N GLU A 37 16.82 29.28 -0.12
CA GLU A 37 17.14 28.65 1.18
C GLU A 37 16.67 27.18 1.28
N HIS A 38 15.79 26.72 0.38
CA HIS A 38 15.04 25.45 0.52
C HIS A 38 15.38 24.38 -0.55
N GLY A 39 16.57 24.42 -1.16
CA GLY A 39 16.98 23.46 -2.20
C GLY A 39 16.95 21.99 -1.74
N GLU A 40 17.31 21.72 -0.48
CA GLU A 40 17.30 20.37 0.11
C GLU A 40 15.89 19.77 0.14
N VAL A 41 14.87 20.54 0.52
CA VAL A 41 13.48 20.08 0.62
C VAL A 41 12.94 19.71 -0.76
N LEU A 42 13.26 20.51 -1.78
CA LEU A 42 12.90 20.21 -3.18
C LEU A 42 13.56 18.91 -3.63
N ILE A 43 14.88 18.77 -3.43
CA ILE A 43 15.64 17.57 -3.83
C ILE A 43 15.11 16.33 -3.12
N SER A 44 14.84 16.41 -1.82
CA SER A 44 14.31 15.30 -1.04
C SER A 44 12.94 14.84 -1.54
N ARG A 45 12.00 15.78 -1.72
CA ARG A 45 10.64 15.48 -2.20
C ARG A 45 10.65 14.91 -3.61
N GLU A 46 11.31 15.59 -4.54
CA GLU A 46 11.26 15.26 -5.96
C GLU A 46 12.18 14.08 -6.29
N GLY A 47 13.26 13.92 -5.53
CA GLY A 47 14.10 12.72 -5.54
C GLY A 47 13.36 11.49 -5.04
N THR A 48 12.48 11.63 -4.04
CA THR A 48 11.61 10.53 -3.61
C THR A 48 10.65 10.10 -4.71
N GLU A 49 10.04 11.06 -5.42
CA GLU A 49 9.18 10.76 -6.57
C GLU A 49 9.98 10.11 -7.73
N LEU A 50 11.22 10.55 -7.98
CA LEU A 50 12.11 9.90 -8.94
C LEU A 50 12.37 8.43 -8.56
N MET A 51 12.72 8.16 -7.30
CA MET A 51 12.95 6.80 -6.79
C MET A 51 11.68 5.94 -6.89
N ARG A 52 10.50 6.50 -6.62
CA ARG A 52 9.21 5.82 -6.79
C ARG A 52 8.98 5.40 -8.24
N ARG A 53 9.26 6.29 -9.22
CA ARG A 53 9.13 5.99 -10.65
C ARG A 53 10.11 4.91 -11.11
N LEU A 54 11.35 4.93 -10.62
CA LEU A 54 12.33 3.89 -10.90
C LEU A 54 11.87 2.53 -10.37
N LEU A 55 11.33 2.47 -9.16
CA LEU A 55 10.78 1.24 -8.60
C LEU A 55 9.57 0.74 -9.40
N GLN A 56 8.65 1.65 -9.78
CA GLN A 56 7.51 1.31 -10.63
C GLN A 56 7.96 0.68 -11.95
N TRP A 57 8.96 1.28 -12.60
CA TRP A 57 9.52 0.74 -13.85
C TRP A 57 10.13 -0.65 -13.65
N HIS A 58 10.92 -0.85 -12.60
CA HIS A 58 11.54 -2.15 -12.32
C HIS A 58 10.49 -3.26 -12.18
N LEU A 59 9.40 -2.97 -11.48
CA LEU A 59 8.27 -3.90 -11.32
C LEU A 59 7.55 -4.15 -12.65
N ASP A 60 7.39 -3.14 -13.49
CA ASP A 60 6.75 -3.28 -14.80
C ASP A 60 7.59 -4.13 -15.76
N VAL A 61 8.93 -3.99 -15.74
CA VAL A 61 9.84 -4.87 -16.51
C VAL A 61 9.78 -6.31 -16.02
N ARG A 62 9.79 -6.51 -14.69
CA ARG A 62 9.65 -7.84 -14.09
C ARG A 62 8.31 -8.48 -14.47
N ALA A 63 7.23 -7.71 -14.50
CA ALA A 63 5.92 -8.17 -14.93
C ALA A 63 5.89 -8.49 -16.44
N ALA A 64 6.54 -7.68 -17.28
CA ALA A 64 6.63 -7.92 -18.72
C ALA A 64 7.48 -9.14 -19.08
N ALA A 65 8.51 -9.42 -18.26
CA ALA A 65 9.37 -10.59 -18.39
C ALA A 65 8.77 -11.87 -17.75
N GLU A 66 7.60 -11.78 -17.11
CA GLU A 66 6.95 -12.91 -16.45
C GLU A 66 6.65 -14.01 -17.49
N THR A 67 7.31 -15.16 -17.35
CA THR A 67 7.08 -16.30 -18.24
C THR A 67 5.80 -17.01 -17.85
N ARG A 68 4.94 -17.26 -18.84
CA ARG A 68 3.66 -17.95 -18.62
C ARG A 68 3.89 -19.44 -18.45
N GLU A 69 3.36 -19.98 -17.37
CA GLU A 69 3.32 -21.43 -17.18
C GLU A 69 1.95 -21.97 -17.58
N ALA A 70 1.90 -23.17 -18.16
CA ALA A 70 0.64 -23.82 -18.53
C ALA A 70 -0.19 -24.26 -17.31
N GLY A 71 0.46 -24.38 -16.14
CA GLY A 71 -0.21 -24.64 -14.88
C GLY A 71 0.73 -24.55 -13.70
N VAL A 72 0.34 -23.80 -12.68
CA VAL A 72 1.12 -23.62 -11.45
C VAL A 72 0.58 -24.54 -10.37
N ARG A 73 1.45 -25.37 -9.78
CA ARG A 73 1.10 -26.22 -8.65
C ARG A 73 1.29 -25.44 -7.35
N GLY A 74 0.23 -25.32 -6.55
CA GLY A 74 0.31 -24.72 -5.23
C GLY A 74 0.89 -25.65 -4.18
N ALA A 75 1.21 -25.11 -3.01
CA ALA A 75 1.64 -25.89 -1.84
C ALA A 75 0.55 -26.86 -1.34
N ASP A 76 -0.71 -26.63 -1.71
CA ASP A 76 -1.86 -27.52 -1.52
C ASP A 76 -1.87 -28.72 -2.48
N GLY A 77 -0.92 -28.80 -3.42
CA GLY A 77 -0.82 -29.87 -4.41
C GLY A 77 -1.77 -29.71 -5.59
N VAL A 78 -2.63 -28.69 -5.61
CA VAL A 78 -3.60 -28.42 -6.67
C VAL A 78 -2.96 -27.66 -7.82
N VAL A 79 -3.17 -28.12 -9.05
CA VAL A 79 -2.69 -27.45 -10.27
C VAL A 79 -3.73 -26.42 -10.73
N ARG A 80 -3.28 -25.18 -10.89
CA ARG A 80 -4.09 -24.04 -11.35
C ARG A 80 -3.75 -23.72 -12.80
N SER A 81 -4.66 -24.06 -13.72
CA SER A 81 -4.49 -23.91 -15.17
C SER A 81 -5.12 -22.65 -15.75
N HIS A 82 -6.08 -22.03 -15.05
CA HIS A 82 -6.74 -20.82 -15.55
C HIS A 82 -5.92 -19.58 -15.22
N VAL A 83 -5.40 -18.91 -16.25
CA VAL A 83 -4.54 -17.72 -16.14
C VAL A 83 -5.35 -16.44 -16.38
N ARG A 84 -5.20 -15.46 -15.48
CA ARG A 84 -5.72 -14.10 -15.61
C ARG A 84 -4.56 -13.13 -15.71
N GLU A 85 -4.52 -12.38 -16.81
CA GLU A 85 -3.47 -11.40 -17.08
C GLU A 85 -3.78 -10.04 -16.43
N GLY A 86 -2.73 -9.24 -16.25
CA GLY A 86 -2.87 -7.85 -15.83
C GLY A 86 -3.46 -7.67 -14.43
N CYS A 87 -3.35 -8.68 -13.56
CA CYS A 87 -3.78 -8.53 -12.17
C CYS A 87 -2.91 -7.44 -11.53
N ARG A 88 -3.55 -6.41 -10.98
CA ARG A 88 -2.86 -5.27 -10.39
C ARG A 88 -3.07 -5.23 -8.88
N ARG A 89 -2.00 -4.96 -8.15
CA ARG A 89 -2.00 -4.73 -6.71
C ARG A 89 -1.28 -3.44 -6.38
N ARG A 90 -1.80 -2.70 -5.41
CA ARG A 90 -1.11 -1.55 -4.82
C ARG A 90 -0.18 -2.00 -3.70
N LEU A 91 1.04 -1.47 -3.69
CA LEU A 91 2.06 -1.74 -2.69
C LEU A 91 2.59 -0.41 -2.16
N GLY A 92 2.42 -0.16 -0.86
CA GLY A 92 3.04 0.95 -0.15
C GLY A 92 4.51 0.65 0.10
N THR A 93 5.39 1.51 -0.41
CA THR A 93 6.85 1.40 -0.26
C THR A 93 7.41 2.62 0.45
N ILE A 94 8.70 2.58 0.79
CA ILE A 94 9.43 3.72 1.36
C ILE A 94 9.45 4.93 0.42
N PHE A 95 9.33 4.71 -0.90
CA PHE A 95 9.29 5.78 -1.90
C PHE A 95 7.86 6.23 -2.23
N GLY A 96 6.86 5.53 -1.69
CA GLY A 96 5.44 5.78 -1.96
C GLY A 96 4.70 4.59 -2.55
N GLU A 97 3.46 4.82 -2.96
CA GLU A 97 2.61 3.78 -3.54
C GLU A 97 3.07 3.42 -4.96
N VAL A 98 3.27 2.13 -5.21
CA VAL A 98 3.56 1.56 -6.52
C VAL A 98 2.55 0.48 -6.88
N ALA A 99 2.40 0.22 -8.17
CA ALA A 99 1.55 -0.82 -8.70
C ALA A 99 2.35 -2.02 -9.16
N VAL A 100 2.04 -3.18 -8.61
CA VAL A 100 2.58 -4.48 -9.06
C VAL A 100 1.58 -5.08 -10.05
N ARG A 101 2.03 -5.35 -11.28
CA ARG A 101 1.29 -6.12 -12.30
C ARG A 101 1.82 -7.55 -12.30
N ARG A 102 0.93 -8.53 -12.50
CA ARG A 102 1.28 -9.96 -12.46
C ARG A 102 0.23 -10.85 -13.10
N CYS A 103 0.60 -12.09 -13.41
CA CYS A 103 -0.34 -13.14 -13.80
C CYS A 103 -0.94 -13.84 -12.57
N GLY A 104 -2.28 -13.99 -12.57
CA GLY A 104 -3.01 -14.73 -11.55
C GLY A 104 -3.43 -16.11 -12.04
N TYR A 105 -3.02 -17.16 -11.34
CA TYR A 105 -3.36 -18.54 -11.64
C TYR A 105 -4.48 -19.01 -10.72
N SER A 106 -5.54 -19.59 -11.26
CA SER A 106 -6.73 -20.01 -10.51
C SER A 106 -7.21 -21.40 -10.93
N ALA A 107 -7.95 -22.05 -10.03
CA ALA A 107 -8.67 -23.29 -10.27
C ALA A 107 -10.08 -23.17 -9.66
N PRO A 108 -11.06 -24.02 -10.05
CA PRO A 108 -12.37 -24.04 -9.43
C PRO A 108 -12.28 -24.20 -7.91
N GLU A 109 -13.07 -23.41 -7.18
CA GLU A 109 -13.18 -23.42 -5.71
C GLU A 109 -11.91 -23.04 -4.92
N GLU A 110 -10.78 -22.77 -5.59
CA GLU A 110 -9.50 -22.49 -4.95
C GLU A 110 -9.03 -21.03 -5.08
N GLY A 111 -8.23 -20.60 -4.09
CA GLY A 111 -7.60 -19.28 -4.10
C GLY A 111 -6.65 -19.08 -5.29
N SER A 112 -6.49 -17.83 -5.75
CA SER A 112 -5.55 -17.52 -6.84
C SER A 112 -4.11 -17.47 -6.34
N LEU A 113 -3.18 -18.02 -7.12
CA LEU A 113 -1.73 -17.94 -6.90
C LEU A 113 -1.08 -16.92 -7.83
N PHE A 114 -0.01 -16.32 -7.34
CA PHE A 114 0.75 -15.28 -8.03
C PHE A 114 2.24 -15.61 -7.92
N PRO A 115 2.84 -16.33 -8.88
CA PRO A 115 4.25 -16.74 -8.83
C PRO A 115 5.20 -15.55 -8.63
N LEU A 116 4.93 -14.44 -9.32
CA LEU A 116 5.74 -13.22 -9.22
C LEU A 116 5.80 -12.65 -7.79
N ASP A 117 4.73 -12.80 -6.99
CA ASP A 117 4.74 -12.36 -5.60
C ASP A 117 5.74 -13.19 -4.76
N GLY A 118 5.94 -14.47 -5.09
CA GLY A 118 6.94 -15.33 -4.45
C GLY A 118 8.37 -14.97 -4.85
N GLU A 119 8.63 -14.76 -6.14
CA GLU A 119 9.96 -14.36 -6.62
C GLU A 119 10.41 -13.00 -6.07
N LEU A 120 9.49 -12.05 -5.98
CA LEU A 120 9.73 -10.73 -5.42
C LEU A 120 9.69 -10.73 -3.89
N ASN A 121 9.44 -11.88 -3.26
CA ASN A 121 9.24 -12.03 -1.82
C ASN A 121 8.28 -10.96 -1.26
N LEU A 122 7.17 -10.73 -1.97
CA LEU A 122 6.19 -9.72 -1.60
C LEU A 122 5.35 -10.22 -0.44
N PRO A 123 5.14 -9.39 0.60
CA PRO A 123 4.28 -9.79 1.68
C PRO A 123 2.82 -9.83 1.24
N LYS A 124 1.97 -10.53 2.00
CA LYS A 124 0.53 -10.63 1.70
C LYS A 124 -0.25 -9.32 1.94
N ASP A 125 0.22 -8.45 2.83
CA ASP A 125 -0.44 -7.16 3.13
C ASP A 125 0.08 -6.02 2.26
N SER A 126 -0.68 -4.93 2.16
CA SER A 126 -0.44 -3.80 1.25
C SER A 126 0.89 -3.04 1.39
N HIS A 127 1.77 -3.37 2.33
CA HIS A 127 3.03 -2.65 2.57
C HIS A 127 4.24 -3.54 2.38
N SER A 128 5.27 -3.02 1.70
CA SER A 128 6.58 -3.65 1.49
C SER A 128 7.34 -3.92 2.79
N HIS A 129 8.30 -4.84 2.76
CA HIS A 129 9.14 -5.15 3.91
C HIS A 129 9.93 -3.94 4.43
N GLY A 130 10.53 -3.14 3.55
CA GLY A 130 11.29 -1.95 3.97
C GLY A 130 10.44 -0.91 4.70
N LEU A 131 9.18 -0.72 4.26
CA LEU A 131 8.26 0.20 4.95
C LEU A 131 7.83 -0.35 6.33
N ARG A 132 7.65 -1.67 6.44
CA ARG A 132 7.33 -2.34 7.73
C ARG A 132 8.48 -2.21 8.72
N GLU A 133 9.70 -2.44 8.25
CA GLU A 133 10.90 -2.31 9.08
C GLU A 133 11.03 -0.88 9.60
N ARG A 134 10.89 0.12 8.71
CA ARG A 134 10.93 1.52 9.12
C ARG A 134 9.85 1.85 10.15
N LEU A 135 8.62 1.42 9.90
CA LEU A 135 7.53 1.63 10.85
C LEU A 135 7.80 0.96 12.21
N ALA A 136 8.33 -0.27 12.21
CA ALA A 136 8.65 -0.98 13.45
C ALA A 136 9.69 -0.22 14.28
N VAL A 137 10.70 0.38 13.62
CA VAL A 137 11.70 1.22 14.28
C VAL A 137 11.06 2.46 14.90
N GLU A 138 10.16 3.16 14.19
CA GLU A 138 9.52 4.37 14.74
C GLU A 138 8.50 4.05 15.85
N VAL A 139 7.74 2.96 15.73
CA VAL A 139 6.80 2.50 16.78
C VAL A 139 7.54 2.05 18.05
N ALA A 140 8.77 1.55 17.92
CA ALA A 140 9.60 1.19 19.07
C ALA A 140 10.12 2.43 19.83
N ARG A 141 10.15 3.60 19.18
CA ARG A 141 10.64 4.85 19.76
C ARG A 141 9.53 5.69 20.36
N ASP A 142 8.42 5.82 19.64
CA ASP A 142 7.37 6.79 19.94
C ASP A 142 5.96 6.18 19.87
N SER A 143 4.95 7.00 20.18
CA SER A 143 3.54 6.62 20.03
C SER A 143 3.19 6.30 18.58
N PHE A 144 2.13 5.50 18.36
CA PHE A 144 1.66 5.20 16.99
C PHE A 144 1.33 6.43 16.15
N ASP A 145 0.77 7.48 16.75
CA ASP A 145 0.46 8.72 16.02
C ASP A 145 1.73 9.43 15.54
N GLU A 146 2.77 9.40 16.39
CA GLU A 146 4.06 10.01 16.06
C GLU A 146 4.84 9.17 15.06
N ALA A 147 4.80 7.84 15.19
CA ALA A 147 5.40 6.93 14.22
C ALA A 147 4.79 7.11 12.82
N VAL A 148 3.47 7.26 12.72
CA VAL A 148 2.80 7.54 11.45
C VAL A 148 3.24 8.89 10.88
N ARG A 149 3.29 9.95 11.71
CA ARG A 149 3.78 11.27 11.28
C ARG A 149 5.25 11.22 10.82
N ALA A 150 6.09 10.46 11.51
CA ALA A 150 7.48 10.27 11.15
C ALA A 150 7.62 9.60 9.78
N ILE A 151 6.82 8.57 9.51
CA ILE A 151 6.77 7.89 8.20
C ILE A 151 6.32 8.86 7.10
N GLU A 152 5.25 9.61 7.33
CA GLU A 152 4.73 10.59 6.35
C GLU A 152 5.71 11.72 6.05
N THR A 153 6.57 12.09 7.00
CA THR A 153 7.54 13.19 6.86
C THR A 153 8.87 12.73 6.27
N THR A 154 9.33 11.52 6.63
CA THR A 154 10.67 11.02 6.26
C THR A 154 10.66 10.11 5.04
N THR A 155 9.50 9.58 4.65
CA THR A 155 9.35 8.66 3.53
C THR A 155 8.24 9.12 2.59
N GLY A 156 8.25 8.61 1.36
CA GLY A 156 7.12 8.82 0.44
C GLY A 156 5.92 7.92 0.73
N GLY A 157 6.05 6.97 1.66
CA GLY A 157 5.04 6.01 2.04
C GLY A 157 4.02 6.57 3.03
N GLN A 158 2.81 5.99 3.03
CA GLN A 158 1.75 6.32 3.98
C GLN A 158 1.22 5.05 4.61
N VAL A 159 1.03 5.08 5.93
CA VAL A 159 0.45 3.96 6.69
C VAL A 159 -0.58 4.52 7.67
N PRO A 160 -1.88 4.29 7.46
CA PRO A 160 -2.91 4.70 8.42
C PRO A 160 -2.67 4.06 9.79
N LYS A 161 -2.92 4.80 10.87
CA LYS A 161 -2.70 4.35 12.26
C LYS A 161 -3.15 2.92 12.56
N ARG A 162 -4.37 2.58 12.17
CA ARG A 162 -4.92 1.22 12.38
C ARG A 162 -4.05 0.14 11.73
N GLN A 163 -3.58 0.40 10.50
CA GLN A 163 -2.70 -0.53 9.80
C GLN A 163 -1.31 -0.56 10.45
N ALA A 164 -0.85 0.56 11.00
CA ALA A 164 0.40 0.60 11.75
C ALA A 164 0.35 -0.26 13.03
N GLU A 165 -0.75 -0.20 13.79
CA GLU A 165 -1.00 -1.07 14.95
C GLU A 165 -1.01 -2.56 14.55
N GLU A 166 -1.71 -2.90 13.47
CA GLU A 166 -1.77 -4.27 12.94
C GLU A 166 -0.40 -4.78 12.48
N LEU A 167 0.41 -3.91 11.84
CA LEU A 167 1.77 -4.24 11.43
C LEU A 167 2.69 -4.44 12.64
N ALA A 168 2.62 -3.56 13.64
CA ALA A 168 3.41 -3.68 14.86
C ALA A 168 3.08 -4.98 15.61
N ALA A 169 1.79 -5.35 15.70
CA ALA A 169 1.37 -6.62 16.28
C ALA A 169 1.94 -7.83 15.52
N LYS A 170 2.02 -7.76 14.18
CA LYS A 170 2.61 -8.81 13.35
C LYS A 170 4.13 -8.93 13.54
N VAL A 171 4.85 -7.80 13.56
CA VAL A 171 6.30 -7.77 13.77
C VAL A 171 6.66 -8.24 15.19
N SER A 172 5.76 -8.05 16.15
CA SER A 172 5.98 -8.43 17.56
C SER A 172 5.72 -9.90 17.89
N GLN A 173 5.28 -10.72 16.92
CA GLN A 173 4.96 -12.14 17.18
C GLN A 173 6.17 -12.95 17.63
N ASP A 174 7.36 -12.56 17.17
CA ASP A 174 8.60 -13.27 17.48
C ASP A 174 9.12 -12.99 18.91
N PHE A 175 8.61 -11.95 19.60
CA PHE A 175 9.05 -11.65 20.98
C PHE A 175 8.70 -12.78 21.96
N GLU A 176 7.50 -13.35 21.85
CA GLU A 176 7.07 -14.43 22.74
C GLU A 176 7.97 -15.65 22.58
N ALA A 177 8.23 -16.07 21.33
CA ALA A 177 9.16 -17.16 21.04
C ALA A 177 10.59 -16.85 21.50
N PHE A 178 11.04 -15.61 21.34
CA PHE A 178 12.35 -15.16 21.82
C PHE A 178 12.48 -15.29 23.35
N TYR A 179 11.48 -14.83 24.12
CA TYR A 179 11.50 -14.93 25.58
C TYR A 179 11.36 -16.38 26.07
N GLN A 180 10.55 -17.21 25.40
CA GLN A 180 10.44 -18.64 25.71
C GLN A 180 11.76 -19.37 25.48
N HIS A 181 12.43 -19.09 24.35
CA HIS A 181 13.75 -19.65 24.06
C HIS A 181 14.83 -19.13 25.02
N ARG A 182 14.74 -17.88 25.49
CA ARG A 182 15.65 -17.36 26.53
C ARG A 182 15.42 -18.04 27.87
N ALA A 183 14.16 -18.28 28.25
CA ALA A 183 13.81 -18.98 29.49
C ALA A 183 14.28 -20.45 29.47
N SER A 184 14.26 -21.12 28.31
CA SER A 184 14.69 -22.51 28.18
C SER A 184 16.21 -22.71 28.22
N ARG A 185 17.01 -21.69 27.90
CA ARG A 185 18.48 -21.74 28.04
C ARG A 185 18.96 -21.72 29.49
N GLY A 186 18.07 -21.48 30.45
CA GLY A 186 18.40 -21.27 31.85
C GLY A 186 19.17 -19.96 32.06
N PRO A 187 19.22 -19.43 33.30
CA PRO A 187 20.16 -18.36 33.61
C PRO A 187 21.59 -18.87 33.37
N GLU A 188 22.41 -18.05 32.71
CA GLU A 188 23.85 -18.30 32.61
C GLU A 188 24.39 -18.45 34.04
N GLU A 189 25.04 -19.58 34.33
CA GLU A 189 25.54 -19.95 35.66
C GLU A 189 26.76 -19.09 36.01
N THR A 190 26.54 -17.77 36.11
CA THR A 190 27.54 -16.80 36.56
C THR A 190 27.63 -17.01 38.06
N ARG A 191 28.73 -17.59 38.53
CA ARG A 191 28.94 -17.97 39.94
C ARG A 191 28.86 -16.80 40.91
N ASP A 192 28.98 -15.56 40.43
CA ASP A 192 28.83 -14.33 41.21
C ASP A 192 28.28 -13.19 40.32
N PRO A 193 26.95 -13.03 40.16
CA PRO A 193 26.41 -11.84 39.53
C PRO A 193 26.62 -10.67 40.50
N CYS A 194 27.57 -9.79 40.18
CA CYS A 194 27.83 -8.58 40.94
C CYS A 194 26.66 -7.59 40.79
N GLY A 195 25.56 -7.85 41.51
CA GLY A 195 24.36 -7.02 41.58
C GLY A 195 23.36 -7.24 40.43
N ALA A 196 22.13 -7.65 40.77
CA ALA A 196 20.99 -7.55 39.88
C ALA A 196 20.16 -6.33 40.30
N SER A 197 20.01 -5.34 39.42
CA SER A 197 19.12 -4.20 39.65
C SER A 197 17.77 -4.45 38.97
N TYR A 198 16.70 -4.45 39.75
CA TYR A 198 15.33 -4.52 39.22
C TYR A 198 14.77 -3.11 39.06
N ARG A 199 14.30 -2.79 37.86
CA ARG A 199 13.55 -1.55 37.60
C ARG A 199 12.10 -1.90 37.37
N CYS A 200 11.22 -1.40 38.24
CA CYS A 200 9.79 -1.47 38.03
C CYS A 200 9.35 -0.29 37.16
N ALA A 201 8.60 -0.59 36.09
CA ALA A 201 7.90 0.41 35.31
C ALA A 201 6.39 0.17 35.47
N HIS A 202 5.64 1.21 35.82
CA HIS A 202 4.19 1.13 35.97
C HIS A 202 3.52 1.63 34.69
N PHE A 203 2.65 0.82 34.11
CA PHE A 203 1.85 1.18 32.94
C PHE A 203 0.37 1.02 33.26
N ALA A 204 -0.42 2.07 33.01
CA ALA A 204 -1.87 2.01 33.12
C ALA A 204 -2.44 1.29 31.89
N LEU A 205 -2.91 0.07 32.06
CA LEU A 205 -3.59 -0.68 31.00
C LEU A 205 -5.10 -0.45 31.07
N ARG A 206 -5.71 -0.10 29.94
CA ARG A 206 -7.17 -0.02 29.85
C ARG A 206 -7.74 -1.44 29.76
N ALA A 207 -8.64 -1.79 30.67
CA ALA A 207 -9.33 -3.07 30.62
C ALA A 207 -10.08 -3.24 29.28
N PRO A 208 -9.98 -4.41 28.63
CA PRO A 208 -10.70 -4.65 27.38
C PRO A 208 -12.20 -4.50 27.61
N SER A 209 -12.85 -3.77 26.70
CA SER A 209 -14.25 -3.41 26.88
C SER A 209 -15.16 -4.65 26.89
N PRO A 210 -16.23 -4.67 27.71
CA PRO A 210 -17.08 -5.85 27.90
C PRO A 210 -17.64 -6.44 26.59
N TRP A 211 -17.90 -5.62 25.59
CA TRP A 211 -18.41 -6.02 24.27
C TRP A 211 -17.43 -6.83 23.41
N LEU A 212 -16.12 -6.80 23.68
CA LEU A 212 -15.14 -7.67 23.01
C LEU A 212 -15.13 -9.10 23.55
N ARG A 213 -15.73 -9.33 24.73
CA ARG A 213 -15.84 -10.66 25.36
C ARG A 213 -16.97 -11.51 24.76
N SER A 214 -17.83 -10.91 23.94
CA SER A 214 -19.08 -11.52 23.45
C SER A 214 -19.12 -11.75 21.94
N ARG A 215 -17.96 -11.96 21.28
CA ARG A 215 -17.95 -12.57 19.94
C ARG A 215 -17.94 -14.09 20.11
N PRO A 216 -19.08 -14.79 19.99
CA PRO A 216 -19.03 -16.24 19.91
C PRO A 216 -18.25 -16.62 18.65
N ALA A 217 -17.28 -17.52 18.82
CA ALA A 217 -16.65 -18.21 17.70
C ALA A 217 -17.76 -18.73 16.78
N HIS A 218 -17.66 -18.47 15.48
CA HIS A 218 -18.56 -19.05 14.48
C HIS A 218 -18.48 -20.57 14.59
N ARG A 219 -19.42 -21.18 15.34
CA ARG A 219 -19.68 -22.61 15.31
C ARG A 219 -20.22 -22.91 13.93
N GLN A 220 -19.47 -23.67 13.14
CA GLN A 220 -19.99 -24.34 11.96
C GLN A 220 -21.15 -25.23 12.41
N SER A 221 -22.39 -24.84 12.12
CA SER A 221 -23.55 -25.69 12.27
C SER A 221 -23.98 -26.20 10.89
N ALA A 222 -23.65 -27.48 10.64
CA ALA A 222 -24.37 -28.30 9.69
C ALA A 222 -25.85 -28.40 10.15
N GLY A 223 -26.80 -28.13 9.26
CA GLY A 223 -28.22 -28.23 9.60
C GLY A 223 -29.16 -27.56 8.60
N ARG A 224 -29.47 -28.29 7.51
CA ARG A 224 -30.64 -28.24 6.62
C ARG A 224 -31.55 -26.99 6.71
N ARG A 225 -31.58 -26.20 5.63
CA ARG A 225 -32.69 -25.25 5.35
C ARG A 225 -33.50 -25.76 4.16
N GLY A 226 -34.79 -26.02 4.39
CA GLY A 226 -35.79 -26.22 3.35
C GLY A 226 -36.12 -24.91 2.60
N PRO A 227 -36.85 -24.98 1.48
CA PRO A 227 -36.94 -23.88 0.53
C PRO A 227 -37.86 -22.76 1.05
N ARG A 228 -37.34 -21.54 1.09
CA ARG A 228 -38.15 -20.32 1.22
C ARG A 228 -38.57 -19.85 -0.17
N SER A 229 -39.86 -19.95 -0.46
CA SER A 229 -40.51 -19.35 -1.62
C SER A 229 -40.36 -17.82 -1.59
N ARG A 230 -40.01 -17.24 -2.74
CA ARG A 230 -39.98 -15.78 -2.98
C ARG A 230 -41.39 -15.33 -3.39
N PRO A 231 -41.97 -14.25 -2.84
CA PRO A 231 -43.12 -13.61 -3.47
C PRO A 231 -42.65 -12.75 -4.66
N SER A 232 -43.46 -12.72 -5.72
CA SER A 232 -43.19 -12.04 -6.99
C SER A 232 -43.38 -10.51 -6.90
N PRO A 233 -42.76 -9.72 -7.81
CA PRO A 233 -42.73 -8.27 -7.72
C PRO A 233 -43.91 -7.64 -8.45
N ARG A 234 -45.09 -7.55 -7.82
CA ARG A 234 -46.20 -6.71 -8.29
C ARG A 234 -47.07 -6.22 -7.14
N ARG A 235 -46.57 -5.29 -6.30
CA ARG A 235 -47.44 -4.40 -5.49
C ARG A 235 -46.70 -3.30 -4.72
N TRP A 236 -46.20 -2.25 -5.39
CA TRP A 236 -45.93 -0.97 -4.72
C TRP A 236 -46.19 0.18 -5.69
N LEU A 237 -47.47 0.38 -6.02
CA LEU A 237 -48.01 1.68 -6.36
C LEU A 237 -48.99 2.05 -5.25
N ALA A 238 -48.96 3.32 -4.86
CA ALA A 238 -49.64 3.94 -3.72
C ALA A 238 -48.86 3.85 -2.41
N SER A 239 -48.19 4.95 -2.05
CA SER A 239 -48.35 5.67 -0.76
C SER A 239 -47.13 6.56 -0.49
N ALA A 240 -47.18 7.83 -0.91
CA ALA A 240 -46.73 9.01 -0.13
C ALA A 240 -46.65 10.27 -1.02
N PRO A 241 -47.40 11.34 -0.71
CA PRO A 241 -47.29 12.64 -1.36
C PRO A 241 -46.23 13.55 -0.69
N HIS A 242 -45.80 14.57 -1.43
CA HIS A 242 -45.06 15.77 -1.00
C HIS A 242 -43.64 15.64 -0.42
N ALA A 243 -42.66 15.94 -1.27
CA ALA A 243 -41.54 16.86 -0.95
C ALA A 243 -40.88 17.30 -2.27
N ARG A 244 -41.43 18.34 -2.90
CA ARG A 244 -40.85 18.98 -4.09
C ARG A 244 -40.53 20.43 -3.73
N GLN A 245 -39.31 20.66 -3.25
CA GLN A 245 -38.62 21.95 -3.34
C GLN A 245 -37.16 21.77 -2.95
N LEU A 246 -36.30 22.55 -3.62
CA LEU A 246 -34.85 22.67 -3.51
C LEU A 246 -34.05 21.84 -4.54
N LEU A 247 -33.08 22.54 -5.14
CA LEU A 247 -32.27 22.26 -6.33
C LEU A 247 -32.98 22.71 -7.62
N GLY A 248 -32.79 23.93 -8.11
CA GLY A 248 -31.51 24.63 -8.24
C GLY A 248 -30.97 24.32 -9.63
N GLU A 249 -31.08 25.32 -10.49
CA GLU A 249 -30.88 25.31 -11.93
C GLU A 249 -29.52 24.72 -12.36
N VAL A 250 -29.56 23.87 -13.40
CA VAL A 250 -28.39 23.58 -14.25
C VAL A 250 -28.76 24.03 -15.66
N GLN A 251 -28.28 25.21 -16.05
CA GLN A 251 -28.25 25.62 -17.46
C GLN A 251 -27.01 25.03 -18.14
N PRO A 252 -27.11 24.54 -19.39
CA PRO A 252 -25.96 24.09 -20.16
C PRO A 252 -25.20 25.29 -20.76
N PHE A 253 -23.90 25.35 -20.47
CA PHE A 253 -22.94 26.27 -21.08
C PHE A 253 -22.68 25.85 -22.54
N GLY A 254 -23.10 26.70 -23.46
CA GLY A 254 -22.83 26.54 -24.89
C GLY A 254 -23.17 27.83 -25.64
N GLN A 255 -22.28 28.83 -25.57
CA GLN A 255 -22.35 30.00 -26.46
C GLN A 255 -21.06 30.11 -27.26
N GLY A 256 -21.25 30.24 -28.57
CA GLY A 256 -20.19 30.39 -29.55
C GLY A 256 -19.68 31.83 -29.62
N LEU A 257 -18.37 31.94 -29.82
CA LEU A 257 -17.72 33.16 -30.23
C LEU A 257 -17.71 33.25 -31.75
N ARG A 258 -18.57 34.14 -32.28
CA ARG A 258 -18.45 34.68 -33.64
C ARG A 258 -17.40 35.80 -33.61
N ILE A 259 -16.38 35.66 -34.44
CA ILE A 259 -15.37 36.69 -34.72
C ILE A 259 -15.96 37.60 -35.81
N GLY A 260 -16.07 38.91 -35.51
CA GLY A 260 -16.41 39.94 -36.49
C GLY A 260 -15.14 40.53 -37.14
N PRO A 261 -15.22 41.07 -38.37
CA PRO A 261 -14.06 41.53 -39.11
C PRO A 261 -13.60 42.93 -38.66
N LEU A 262 -12.27 43.11 -38.56
CA LEU A 262 -11.62 44.41 -38.43
C LEU A 262 -11.65 45.12 -39.80
N GLY A 263 -12.29 46.29 -39.83
CA GLY A 263 -12.32 47.19 -40.97
C GLY A 263 -10.99 47.90 -41.20
N ALA A 264 -10.68 48.08 -42.48
CA ALA A 264 -9.69 49.03 -42.99
C ALA A 264 -10.29 50.45 -43.02
N GLY A 265 -9.47 51.46 -42.74
CA GLY A 265 -9.83 52.88 -42.79
C GLY A 265 -8.89 53.70 -41.93
#